data_AF-A0A366ECW9-F1
#
_entry.id   AF-A0A366ECW9-F1
#
_cell.length_a   1.000
_cell.length_b   1.000
_cell.length_c   1.000
_cell.angle_alpha   90.00
_cell.angle_beta   90.00
_cell.angle_gamma   90.00
#
_symmetry.space_group_name_H-M   'P 1'
#
loop_
_entity.id
_entity.type
_entity.pdbx_description
1 polymer ?
#
loop_
_entity_poly.entity_id
_entity_poly.type
_entity_poly.pdbx_seq_one_letter_code
_entity_poly.pdbx_strand_id
1 'polypeptide(L)' 'MLERTNDIRYVSEFEEKYPFGVMKEIMVIKGWQYREQMGSGLVFEKERETITIETRQFSNHYYIWDIPKEIVHSDEQY' A
#
# COMPACT_ATOMS: atom_id res chain seq x y z
N MET A 1 21.20 -8.49 11.41
CA MET A 1 21.16 -7.81 10.10
C MET A 1 19.80 -7.13 10.04
N LEU A 2 19.75 -5.80 10.16
CA LEU A 2 18.52 -5.04 9.96
C LEU A 2 18.40 -4.82 8.46
N GLU A 3 17.52 -5.57 7.79
CA GLU A 3 17.15 -5.25 6.41
C GLU A 3 16.50 -3.86 6.44
N ARG A 4 17.13 -2.89 5.78
CA ARG A 4 16.48 -1.60 5.53
C ARG A 4 15.44 -1.87 4.48
N THR A 5 14.19 -2.08 4.89
CA THR A 5 13.07 -2.13 3.94
C THR A 5 13.04 -0.79 3.22
N ASN A 6 13.00 -0.84 1.88
CA ASN A 6 13.05 0.37 1.05
C ASN A 6 11.66 1.00 0.94
N ASP A 7 10.92 0.97 2.04
CA ASP A 7 9.50 1.28 2.11
C ASP A 7 9.27 2.59 2.85
N ILE A 8 8.19 3.27 2.50
CA ILE A 8 7.65 4.41 3.23
C ILE A 8 6.45 3.92 4.02
N ARG A 9 6.44 4.29 5.30
CA ARG A 9 5.37 3.96 6.22
C ARG A 9 4.28 5.03 6.20
N TYR A 10 3.06 4.62 5.90
CA TYR A 10 1.86 5.45 6.00
C TYR A 10 0.96 4.96 7.12
N VAL A 11 0.16 5.87 7.67
CA VAL A 11 -0.87 5.57 8.67
C VAL A 11 -2.20 6.13 8.17
N SER A 12 -3.25 5.33 8.22
CA SER A 12 -4.62 5.79 7.94
C SER A 12 -5.53 5.39 9.08
N GLU A 13 -6.63 6.13 9.24
CA GLU A 13 -7.74 5.69 10.07
C GLU A 13 -8.33 4.38 9.54
N PHE A 14 -8.88 3.60 10.48
CA PHE A 14 -9.62 2.38 10.21
C PHE A 14 -11.04 2.74 9.77
N GLU A 15 -11.45 2.26 8.60
CA GLU A 15 -12.84 2.33 8.16
C GLU A 15 -13.45 0.92 8.19
N GLU A 16 -14.41 0.69 9.09
CA GLU A 16 -14.99 -0.63 9.33
C GLU A 16 -15.65 -1.22 8.07
N LYS A 17 -16.30 -0.36 7.29
CA LYS A 17 -17.00 -0.77 6.06
C LYS A 17 -16.04 -1.13 4.93
N TYR A 18 -14.89 -0.47 4.88
CA TYR A 18 -13.88 -0.64 3.82
C TYR A 18 -12.45 -0.59 4.41
N PRO A 19 -12.00 -1.65 5.12
CA PRO A 19 -10.73 -1.63 5.86
C PRO A 19 -9.50 -1.33 5.00
N PHE A 20 -9.58 -1.64 3.70
CA PHE A 20 -8.52 -1.42 2.71
C PHE A 20 -8.87 -0.36 1.66
N GLY A 21 -9.98 0.37 1.85
CA GLY A 21 -10.52 1.35 0.88
C GLY A 21 -9.51 2.43 0.55
N VAL A 22 -8.99 3.10 1.58
CA VAL A 22 -8.00 4.18 1.45
C VAL A 22 -6.79 3.76 0.61
N MET A 23 -6.22 2.58 0.88
CA MET A 23 -5.05 2.12 0.13
C MET A 23 -5.41 1.80 -1.32
N LYS A 24 -6.54 1.13 -1.56
CA LYS A 24 -7.00 0.82 -2.92
C LYS A 24 -7.24 2.09 -3.74
N GLU A 25 -7.82 3.12 -3.15
CA GLU A 25 -8.05 4.42 -3.80
C GLU A 25 -6.74 5.11 -4.19
N ILE A 26 -5.77 5.19 -3.26
CA ILE A 26 -4.44 5.76 -3.53
C ILE A 26 -3.78 5.05 -4.71
N MET A 27 -3.84 3.72 -4.72
CA MET A 27 -3.21 2.90 -5.76
C MET A 27 -3.91 3.08 -7.11
N VAL A 28 -5.24 3.16 -7.14
CA VAL A 28 -6.00 3.45 -8.37
C VAL A 28 -5.65 4.82 -8.94
N ILE A 29 -5.53 5.85 -8.10
CA ILE A 29 -5.11 7.19 -8.54
C ILE A 29 -3.70 7.16 -9.16
N LYS A 30 -2.82 6.29 -8.66
CA LYS A 30 -1.46 6.07 -9.20
C LYS A 30 -1.41 5.13 -10.41
N GLY A 31 -2.57 4.69 -10.91
CA GLY A 31 -2.70 3.82 -12.08
C GLY A 31 -2.44 2.34 -11.81
N TRP A 32 -2.46 1.92 -10.54
CA TRP A 32 -2.35 0.52 -10.14
C TRP A 32 -3.73 -0.10 -9.96
N GLN A 33 -3.86 -1.35 -10.39
CA GLN A 33 -5.10 -2.11 -10.28
C GLN A 33 -4.98 -3.13 -9.14
N TYR A 34 -5.97 -3.17 -8.26
CA TYR A 34 -6.02 -4.18 -7.21
C TYR A 34 -6.29 -5.55 -7.84
N ARG A 35 -5.43 -6.53 -7.50
CA ARG A 35 -5.56 -7.91 -7.97
C ARG A 35 -6.19 -8.79 -6.91
N GLU A 36 -5.51 -8.95 -5.78
CA GLU A 36 -5.92 -9.88 -4.72
C GLU A 36 -5.30 -9.51 -3.36
N GLN A 37 -5.75 -10.20 -2.32
CA GLN A 37 -5.20 -10.11 -0.97
C GLN A 37 -4.57 -11.46 -0.60
N MET A 38 -3.32 -11.41 -0.15
CA MET A 38 -2.55 -12.56 0.32
C MET A 38 -2.16 -12.34 1.78
N GLY A 39 -2.99 -12.82 2.71
CA GLY A 39 -2.80 -12.59 4.14
C GLY A 39 -2.87 -11.09 4.48
N SER A 40 -1.77 -10.53 4.99
CA SER A 40 -1.60 -9.09 5.25
C SER A 40 -1.05 -8.31 4.06
N GLY A 41 -0.90 -8.93 2.89
CA GLY A 41 -0.43 -8.27 1.67
C GLY A 41 -1.58 -7.92 0.73
N LEU A 42 -1.61 -6.69 0.22
CA LEU A 42 -2.46 -6.27 -0.89
C LEU A 42 -1.64 -6.27 -2.18
N VAL A 43 -2.04 -7.07 -3.15
CA VAL A 43 -1.33 -7.23 -4.43
C VAL A 43 -1.95 -6.30 -5.46
N PHE A 44 -1.10 -5.51 -6.12
CA PHE A 44 -1.50 -4.61 -7.19
C PHE A 44 -0.67 -4.85 -8.45
N GLU A 45 -1.27 -4.54 -9.60
CA GLU A 45 -0.64 -4.69 -10.90
C GLU A 45 -0.75 -3.40 -11.73
N LYS A 46 0.32 -3.07 -12.44
CA LYS A 46 0.36 -1.98 -13.42
C LYS A 46 1.21 -2.43 -14.59
N GLU A 47 0.59 -2.54 -15.76
CA GLU A 47 1.22 -3.05 -16.98
C GLU A 47 1.84 -4.45 -16.82
N ARG A 48 3.15 -4.54 -16.54
CA ARG A 48 3.89 -5.79 -16.32
C ARG A 48 4.56 -5.86 -14.95
N GLU A 49 4.25 -4.91 -14.08
CA GLU A 49 4.77 -4.83 -12.72
C GLU A 49 3.71 -5.31 -11.74
N THR A 50 4.15 -6.10 -10.77
CA THR A 50 3.34 -6.54 -9.63
C THR A 50 4.03 -6.08 -8.36
N ILE A 51 3.27 -5.49 -7.46
CA ILE A 51 3.74 -5.02 -6.17
C ILE A 51 2.85 -5.55 -5.06
N THR A 52 3.41 -5.65 -3.86
CA THR A 52 2.68 -6.01 -2.65
C THR A 52 2.83 -4.89 -1.64
N ILE A 53 1.72 -4.40 -1.13
CA ILE A 53 1.67 -3.46 0.00
C ILE A 53 1.34 -4.25 1.25
N GLU A 54 2.23 -4.20 2.24
CA GLU A 54 1.96 -4.82 3.53
C GLU A 54 1.05 -3.92 4.36
N THR A 55 0.00 -4.53 4.92
CA THR A 55 -0.93 -3.87 5.83
C THR A 55 -0.90 -4.54 7.19
N ARG A 56 -0.80 -3.73 8.24
CA ARG A 56 -0.91 -4.22 9.61
C ARG A 56 -1.87 -3.34 10.39
N GLN A 57 -2.80 -3.97 11.11
CA GLN A 57 -3.61 -3.25 12.07
C GLN A 57 -2.71 -2.80 13.22
N PHE A 58 -2.69 -1.50 13.52
CA PHE A 58 -1.93 -0.94 14.63
C PHE A 58 -2.78 -0.79 15.89
N SER A 59 -4.05 -0.41 15.70
CA SER A 59 -5.05 -0.32 16.77
C SER A 59 -6.45 -0.54 16.21
N ASN A 60 -7.47 -0.48 17.07
CA ASN A 60 -8.87 -0.48 16.65
C ASN A 60 -9.23 0.70 15.73
N HIS A 61 -8.39 1.74 15.66
CA HIS A 61 -8.66 2.96 14.91
C HIS A 61 -7.68 3.21 13.76
N TYR A 62 -6.61 2.43 13.61
CA TYR A 62 -5.54 2.76 12.66
C TYR A 62 -4.92 1.54 11.98
N TYR A 63 -4.63 1.70 10.68
CA TYR A 63 -3.78 0.82 9.89
C TYR A 63 -2.42 1.46 9.63
N ILE A 64 -1.38 0.62 9.60
CA ILE A 64 -0.08 0.96 9.05
C ILE A 64 0.05 0.27 7.70
N TRP A 65 0.61 1.01 6.75
CA TRP A 65 0.93 0.55 5.41
C TRP A 65 2.41 0.73 5.15
N ASP A 66 3.07 -0.32 4.71
CA ASP A 66 4.45 -0.25 4.24
C ASP A 66 4.40 -0.32 2.70
N ILE A 67 4.71 0.81 2.05
CA ILE A 67 4.62 0.99 0.60
C ILE A 67 6.04 1.14 0.03
N PRO A 68 6.43 0.36 -0.99
CA PRO A 68 7.72 0.53 -1.67
C PRO A 68 7.96 1.97 -2.16
N LYS A 69 9.14 2.53 -1.84
CA LYS A 69 9.51 3.92 -2.21
C LYS A 69 9.41 4.22 -3.71
N GLU A 70 9.63 3.22 -4.55
CA GLU A 70 9.56 3.33 -6.01
C GLU A 70 8.18 3.81 -6.49
N ILE A 71 7.12 3.46 -5.75
CA ILE A 71 5.75 3.90 -6.04
C ILE A 71 5.54 5.38 -5.67
N VAL A 72 6.27 5.88 -4.67
CA VAL A 72 6.15 7.25 -4.16
C VAL A 72 6.96 8.23 -5.00
N HIS A 73 8.18 7.87 -5.42
CA HIS A 73 9.05 8.75 -6.21
C HIS A 73 8.69 8.86 -7.70
N SER A 74 7.74 8.05 -8.20
CA SER A 74 7.21 8.21 -9.56
C SER A 74 6.48 9.54 -9.80
N ASP A 75 6.25 10.34 -8.76
CA ASP A 75 5.59 11.65 -8.81
C ASP A 75 6.56 12.84 -9.06
N GLU A 76 7.89 12.64 -9.00
CA GLU A 76 8.89 13.74 -8.98
C GLU A 76 9.63 13.99 -10.31
N GLN A 77 9.16 13.47 -11.45
CA GLN A 77 9.73 13.81 -12.76
C GLN A 77 8.87 14.83 -13.52
N TYR A 78 9.00 16.10 -13.12
CA TYR A 78 8.59 17.27 -13.89
C TYR A 78 9.66 18.36 -13.84
#